data_AF-A0A6M1ZDA8-F1
#
_entry.id   AF-A0A6M1ZDA8-F1
#
_cell.length_a   1.000
_cell.length_b   1.000
_cell.length_c   1.000
_cell.angle_alpha   90.00
_cell.angle_beta   90.00
_cell.angle_gamma   90.00
#
_symmetry.space_group_name_H-M   'P 1'
#
loop_
_entity.id
_entity.type
_entity.pdbx_description
1 polymer ?
#
loop_
_entity_poly.entity_id
_entity_poly.type
_entity_poly.pdbx_seq_one_letter_code
_entity_poly.pdbx_strand_id
1 'polypeptide(L)'
;MKIKVGSRTSPLSRVQVAEVDREVQQFSHEVLFEPIFGKTTGDKDRATSFLTLDTTAFLTREVDALILEGKCRIGIHSAKDLPLSLPEGLVCVTLTRGEDPADVLVMAKGITIESLQEGAKVATSSLRREESVRKLCPQCSFVDIRGTIGERLQWIKEGKVEGLVVAEAALIRLGMTHLNRIRLPGETAPLQGRLAIVAREEDEEISSLFSPLVDEA
;
A
#
# COMPACT_ATOMS: atom_id res chain seq x y z
N MET A 1 0.51 -8.60 -26.89
CA MET A 1 1.39 -7.44 -26.60
C MET A 1 2.18 -7.67 -25.30
N LYS A 2 3.47 -7.33 -25.26
CA LYS A 2 4.27 -7.37 -24.01
C LYS A 2 4.31 -6.00 -23.35
N ILE A 3 4.08 -5.91 -22.04
CA ILE A 3 4.10 -4.67 -21.26
C ILE A 3 5.11 -4.79 -20.13
N LYS A 4 6.12 -3.91 -20.12
CA LYS A 4 7.06 -3.78 -19.00
C LYS A 4 6.39 -3.02 -17.86
N VAL A 5 6.27 -3.66 -16.70
CA VAL A 5 5.51 -3.15 -15.55
C VAL A 5 6.43 -2.82 -14.39
N GLY A 6 6.59 -1.55 -14.08
CA GLY A 6 7.35 -1.09 -12.94
C GLY A 6 6.58 -1.28 -11.63
N SER A 7 7.22 -1.85 -10.61
CA SER A 7 6.69 -1.83 -9.25
C SER A 7 7.79 -2.01 -8.20
N ARG A 8 7.45 -1.85 -6.93
CA ARG A 8 8.38 -2.06 -5.81
C ARG A 8 8.66 -3.55 -5.60
N THR A 9 9.83 -3.85 -5.03
CA THR A 9 10.26 -5.23 -4.75
C THR A 9 9.53 -5.92 -3.59
N SER A 10 8.71 -5.19 -2.83
CA SER A 10 8.06 -5.70 -1.62
C SER A 10 7.11 -6.87 -1.92
N PRO A 11 6.89 -7.80 -0.97
CA PRO A 11 5.94 -8.90 -1.16
C PRO A 11 4.53 -8.41 -1.55
N LEU A 12 4.06 -7.33 -0.91
CA LEU A 12 2.76 -6.74 -1.22
C LEU A 12 2.72 -6.22 -2.66
N SER A 13 3.75 -5.50 -3.09
CA SER A 13 3.84 -4.94 -4.44
C SER A 13 3.85 -6.01 -5.53
N ARG A 14 4.52 -7.15 -5.28
CA ARG A 14 4.48 -8.30 -6.19
C ARG A 14 3.08 -8.88 -6.32
N VAL A 15 2.36 -8.99 -5.21
CA VAL A 15 0.96 -9.45 -5.24
C VAL A 15 0.07 -8.45 -5.98
N GLN A 16 0.27 -7.15 -5.78
CA GLN A 16 -0.48 -6.09 -6.47
C GLN A 16 -0.27 -6.14 -7.99
N VAL A 17 0.95 -6.38 -8.46
CA VAL A 17 1.20 -6.60 -9.91
C VAL A 17 0.46 -7.84 -10.41
N ALA A 18 0.50 -8.94 -9.67
CA ALA A 18 -0.21 -10.17 -10.05
C ALA A 18 -1.75 -10.02 -10.01
N GLU A 19 -2.27 -9.19 -9.11
CA GLU A 19 -3.69 -8.82 -9.04
C GLU A 19 -4.12 -8.11 -10.32
N VAL A 20 -3.43 -7.04 -10.70
CA VAL A 20 -3.74 -6.29 -11.92
C VAL A 20 -3.55 -7.16 -13.17
N ASP A 21 -2.50 -7.98 -13.22
CA ASP A 21 -2.30 -8.93 -14.33
C ASP A 21 -3.52 -9.84 -14.48
N ARG A 22 -3.97 -10.48 -13.39
CA ARG A 22 -5.18 -11.32 -13.42
C ARG A 22 -6.43 -10.58 -13.88
N GLU A 23 -6.61 -9.33 -13.47
CA GLU A 23 -7.75 -8.52 -13.92
C GLU A 23 -7.66 -8.22 -15.42
N VAL A 24 -6.48 -7.85 -15.92
CA VAL A 24 -6.24 -7.61 -17.35
C VAL A 24 -6.51 -8.87 -18.19
N GLN A 25 -6.09 -10.04 -17.70
CA GLN A 25 -6.34 -11.31 -18.39
C GLN A 25 -7.85 -11.60 -18.58
N GLN A 26 -8.75 -10.98 -17.81
CA GLN A 26 -10.20 -11.18 -17.96
C GLN A 26 -10.76 -10.59 -19.25
N PHE A 27 -10.12 -9.56 -19.81
CA PHE A 27 -10.58 -8.88 -21.02
C PHE A 27 -9.52 -8.78 -22.13
N SER A 28 -8.26 -9.10 -21.85
CA SER A 28 -7.19 -9.12 -22.86
C SER A 28 -6.14 -10.20 -22.60
N HIS A 29 -6.39 -11.41 -23.12
CA HIS A 29 -5.52 -12.58 -22.98
C HIS A 29 -4.19 -12.48 -23.75
N GLU A 30 -4.09 -11.52 -24.68
CA GLU A 30 -2.88 -11.32 -25.49
C GLU A 30 -1.83 -10.46 -24.77
N VAL A 31 -2.21 -9.80 -23.68
CA VAL A 31 -1.31 -8.96 -22.89
C VAL A 31 -0.45 -9.84 -21.99
N LEU A 32 0.87 -9.64 -22.07
CA LEU A 32 1.85 -10.33 -21.25
C LEU A 32 2.61 -9.31 -20.41
N PHE A 33 2.46 -9.39 -19.09
CA PHE A 33 3.20 -8.54 -18.17
C PHE A 33 4.65 -9.03 -18.02
N GLU A 34 5.60 -8.10 -18.10
CA GLU A 34 7.01 -8.31 -17.80
C GLU A 34 7.41 -7.40 -16.61
N PRO A 35 7.23 -7.87 -15.36
CA PRO A 35 7.46 -7.03 -14.18
C PRO A 35 8.93 -6.67 -13.98
N ILE A 36 9.19 -5.39 -13.72
CA ILE A 36 10.49 -4.83 -13.36
C ILE A 36 10.38 -4.31 -11.92
N PHE A 37 11.02 -5.02 -11.00
CA PHE A 37 10.96 -4.70 -9.58
C PHE A 37 12.14 -3.85 -9.12
N GLY A 38 11.88 -2.67 -8.57
CA GLY A 38 12.86 -1.74 -8.02
C GLY A 38 12.75 -1.54 -6.50
N LYS A 39 13.81 -1.05 -5.86
CA LYS A 39 13.76 -0.52 -4.48
C LYS A 39 13.71 1.01 -4.55
N THR A 40 12.74 1.60 -3.87
CA THR A 40 12.60 3.06 -3.80
C THR A 40 13.46 3.65 -2.69
N THR A 41 13.59 4.99 -2.65
CA THR A 41 14.25 5.66 -1.52
C THR A 41 13.52 5.35 -0.21
N GLY A 42 12.18 5.27 -0.22
CA GLY A 42 11.40 4.86 0.96
C GLY A 42 11.63 3.42 1.42
N ASP A 43 12.03 2.53 0.52
CA ASP A 43 12.42 1.16 0.87
C ASP A 43 13.79 1.09 1.55
N LYS A 44 14.69 2.01 1.18
CA LYS A 44 16.06 2.09 1.70
C LYS A 44 16.15 2.88 3.00
N ASP A 45 15.41 3.98 3.10
CA ASP A 45 15.35 4.80 4.30
C ASP A 45 14.36 4.23 5.32
N ARG A 46 14.94 3.66 6.40
CA ARG A 46 14.23 3.09 7.54
C ARG A 46 14.37 3.93 8.81
N ALA A 47 15.13 5.02 8.76
CA ALA A 47 15.43 5.86 9.92
C ALA A 47 14.50 7.06 10.01
N THR A 48 14.12 7.65 8.87
CA THR A 48 13.23 8.82 8.84
C THR A 48 11.78 8.41 9.09
N SER A 49 11.13 9.07 10.04
CA SER A 49 9.70 8.86 10.33
C SER A 49 8.85 9.35 9.17
N PHE A 50 7.74 8.66 8.89
CA PHE A 50 6.74 9.19 7.94
C PHE A 50 6.11 10.49 8.44
N LEU A 51 6.14 10.74 9.76
CA LEU A 51 5.59 11.94 10.38
C LEU A 51 6.37 13.22 10.02
N THR A 52 7.61 13.07 9.58
CA THR A 52 8.52 14.20 9.27
C THR A 52 8.71 14.40 7.76
N LEU A 53 7.98 13.67 6.91
CA LEU A 53 8.12 13.73 5.47
C LEU A 53 6.93 14.46 4.84
N ASP A 54 7.21 15.53 4.10
CA ASP A 54 6.18 16.41 3.52
C ASP A 54 5.41 15.78 2.35
N THR A 55 5.93 14.72 1.73
CA THR A 55 5.30 14.08 0.56
C THR A 55 5.51 12.57 0.53
N THR A 56 4.57 11.82 -0.05
CA THR A 56 4.67 10.38 -0.33
C THR A 56 5.48 10.06 -1.60
N ALA A 57 5.92 11.08 -2.34
CA ALA A 57 6.58 10.94 -3.65
C ALA A 57 7.79 9.98 -3.61
N PHE A 58 8.49 9.88 -2.48
CA PHE A 58 9.62 8.95 -2.33
C PHE A 58 9.22 7.45 -2.39
N LEU A 59 7.93 7.11 -2.36
CA LEU A 59 7.41 5.76 -2.53
C LEU A 59 7.17 5.40 -4.00
N THR A 60 7.02 6.39 -4.88
CA THR A 60 6.69 6.19 -6.31
C THR A 60 7.83 6.60 -7.22
N ARG A 61 8.64 7.60 -6.82
CA ARG A 61 9.66 8.28 -7.64
C ARG A 61 10.54 7.37 -8.48
N GLU A 62 11.11 6.31 -7.90
CA GLU A 62 12.00 5.44 -8.66
C GLU A 62 11.25 4.61 -9.73
N VAL A 63 9.99 4.26 -9.50
CA VAL A 63 9.16 3.60 -10.53
C VAL A 63 8.71 4.60 -11.57
N ASP A 64 8.31 5.81 -11.15
CA ASP A 64 7.92 6.91 -12.03
C ASP A 64 9.05 7.28 -13.01
N ALA A 65 10.29 7.33 -12.52
CA ALA A 65 11.48 7.55 -13.34
C ALA A 65 11.67 6.44 -14.40
N LEU A 66 11.40 5.17 -14.06
CA LEU A 66 11.49 4.09 -15.05
C LEU A 66 10.47 4.25 -16.18
N ILE A 67 9.29 4.81 -15.90
CA ILE A 67 8.27 5.07 -16.92
C ILE A 67 8.71 6.22 -17.83
N LEU A 68 9.18 7.33 -17.24
CA LEU A 68 9.68 8.50 -17.98
C LEU A 68 10.90 8.17 -18.85
N GLU A 69 11.81 7.32 -18.36
CA GLU A 69 12.99 6.86 -19.11
C GLU A 69 12.65 5.79 -20.18
N GLY A 70 11.38 5.40 -20.33
CA GLY A 70 10.94 4.37 -21.28
C GLY A 70 11.38 2.95 -20.92
N LYS A 71 11.92 2.73 -19.71
CA LYS A 71 12.32 1.41 -19.20
C LYS A 71 11.11 0.55 -18.83
N CYS A 72 10.06 1.19 -18.33
CA CYS A 72 8.74 0.62 -18.09
C CYS A 72 7.73 1.34 -18.97
N ARG A 73 6.64 0.64 -19.33
CA ARG A 73 5.51 1.26 -20.03
C ARG A 73 4.45 1.73 -19.05
N ILE A 74 4.26 1.00 -17.96
CA ILE A 74 3.38 1.37 -16.84
C ILE A 74 4.05 1.16 -15.49
N GLY A 75 3.53 1.82 -14.46
CA GLY A 75 3.82 1.56 -13.04
C GLY A 75 2.55 1.14 -12.29
N ILE A 76 2.69 0.24 -11.33
CA ILE A 76 1.59 -0.17 -10.43
C ILE A 76 1.95 0.20 -9.00
N HIS A 77 1.10 1.02 -8.39
CA HIS A 77 1.28 1.59 -7.06
C HIS A 77 0.05 1.34 -6.19
N SER A 78 0.23 1.32 -4.86
CA SER A 78 -0.92 1.55 -3.97
C SER A 78 -1.38 2.99 -4.18
N ALA A 79 -2.66 3.22 -4.49
CA ALA A 79 -3.14 4.54 -4.89
C ALA A 79 -2.93 5.61 -3.81
N LYS A 80 -3.09 5.25 -2.53
CA LYS A 80 -2.80 6.14 -1.39
C LYS A 80 -1.35 6.62 -1.28
N ASP A 81 -0.41 5.93 -1.95
CA ASP A 81 1.01 6.27 -1.91
C ASP A 81 1.37 7.26 -3.04
N LEU A 82 0.44 7.55 -3.96
CA LEU A 82 0.67 8.56 -5.00
C LEU A 82 0.86 9.95 -4.38
N PRO A 83 1.70 10.82 -4.99
CA PRO A 83 1.74 12.22 -4.64
C PRO A 83 0.44 12.93 -5.04
N LEU A 84 0.18 14.10 -4.45
CA LEU A 84 -0.98 14.93 -4.81
C LEU A 84 -0.97 15.35 -6.29
N SER A 85 0.22 15.52 -6.85
CA SER A 85 0.43 15.80 -8.27
C SER A 85 1.49 14.83 -8.79
N LEU A 86 1.16 14.10 -9.85
CA LEU A 86 2.12 13.25 -10.53
C LEU A 86 3.20 14.11 -11.21
N PRO A 87 4.41 13.57 -11.43
CA PRO A 87 5.42 14.22 -12.25
C PRO A 87 4.88 14.54 -13.65
N GLU A 88 5.35 15.65 -14.23
CA GLU A 88 5.00 16.04 -15.61
C GLU A 88 5.29 14.91 -16.59
N GLY A 89 4.34 14.66 -17.51
CA GLY A 89 4.41 13.59 -18.48
C GLY A 89 3.88 12.24 -17.98
N LEU A 90 3.39 12.17 -16.73
CA LEU A 90 2.75 10.98 -16.17
C LEU A 90 1.29 11.22 -15.79
N VAL A 91 0.46 10.24 -16.12
CA VAL A 91 -0.96 10.22 -15.74
C VAL A 91 -1.32 8.92 -15.04
N CYS A 92 -2.23 9.00 -14.08
CA CYS A 92 -2.92 7.83 -13.55
C CYS A 92 -3.99 7.41 -14.56
N VAL A 93 -3.69 6.39 -15.37
CA VAL A 93 -4.60 5.94 -16.44
C VAL A 93 -5.85 5.26 -15.87
N THR A 94 -5.73 4.61 -14.72
CA THR A 94 -6.88 4.00 -14.05
C THR A 94 -6.61 3.72 -12.57
N LEU A 95 -7.69 3.62 -11.81
CA LEU A 95 -7.71 3.13 -10.44
C LEU A 95 -8.54 1.85 -10.39
N THR A 96 -7.97 0.78 -9.83
CA THR A 96 -8.73 -0.47 -9.64
C THR A 96 -9.86 -0.27 -8.63
N ARG A 97 -10.85 -1.17 -8.65
CA ARG A 97 -11.93 -1.25 -7.65
C ARG A 97 -11.40 -1.32 -6.22
N GLY A 98 -10.28 -2.03 -6.06
CA GLY A 98 -9.56 -2.14 -4.80
C GLY A 98 -10.18 -3.13 -3.81
N GLU A 99 -9.59 -3.15 -2.63
CA GLU A 99 -9.92 -4.03 -1.51
C GLU A 99 -10.39 -3.20 -0.30
N ASP A 100 -10.89 -3.85 0.77
CA ASP A 100 -11.42 -3.16 1.95
C ASP A 100 -10.46 -2.06 2.46
N PRO A 101 -10.88 -0.78 2.42
CA PRO A 101 -10.02 0.34 2.74
C PRO A 101 -9.76 0.49 4.25
N ALA A 102 -10.38 -0.32 5.12
CA ALA A 102 -10.26 -0.17 6.56
C ALA A 102 -8.81 -0.15 7.07
N ASP A 103 -8.58 0.60 8.14
CA ASP A 103 -7.45 0.33 9.02
C ASP A 103 -7.87 -0.70 10.07
N VAL A 104 -6.95 -1.61 10.40
CA VAL A 104 -7.16 -2.66 11.40
C VAL A 104 -6.00 -2.67 12.39
N LEU A 105 -6.32 -2.89 13.65
CA LEU A 105 -5.34 -3.14 14.71
C LEU A 105 -5.13 -4.65 14.83
N VAL A 106 -3.96 -5.12 14.42
CA VAL A 106 -3.51 -6.50 14.56
C VAL A 106 -2.87 -6.68 15.93
N MET A 107 -3.20 -7.76 16.62
CA MET A 107 -2.65 -8.10 17.94
C MET A 107 -2.21 -9.56 17.98
N ALA A 108 -1.49 -9.96 19.03
CA ALA A 108 -1.19 -11.36 19.26
C ALA A 108 -2.48 -12.20 19.45
N LYS A 109 -2.43 -13.49 19.11
CA LYS A 109 -3.59 -14.39 19.21
C LYS A 109 -4.12 -14.44 20.65
N GLY A 110 -5.43 -14.26 20.83
CA GLY A 110 -6.08 -14.33 22.13
C GLY A 110 -6.03 -13.02 22.94
N ILE A 111 -5.33 -12.00 22.45
CA ILE A 111 -5.33 -10.66 23.04
C ILE A 111 -6.55 -9.89 22.55
N THR A 112 -7.25 -9.23 23.47
CA THR A 112 -8.33 -8.28 23.17
C THR A 112 -7.91 -6.87 23.55
N ILE A 113 -8.59 -5.86 23.02
CA ILE A 113 -8.25 -4.48 23.32
C ILE A 113 -8.44 -4.13 24.81
N GLU A 114 -9.42 -4.76 25.46
CA GLU A 114 -9.71 -4.62 26.89
C GLU A 114 -8.64 -5.29 27.76
N SER A 115 -7.91 -6.26 27.22
CA SER A 115 -6.81 -6.94 27.92
C SER A 115 -5.49 -6.19 27.86
N LEU A 116 -5.40 -5.10 27.07
CA LEU A 116 -4.20 -4.29 26.96
C LEU A 116 -3.97 -3.49 28.24
N GLN A 117 -2.79 -3.68 28.83
CA GLN A 117 -2.36 -2.96 30.03
C GLN A 117 -2.16 -1.47 29.75
N GLU A 118 -2.15 -0.66 30.81
CA GLU A 118 -1.80 0.74 30.73
C GLU A 118 -0.39 0.91 30.13
N GLY A 119 -0.27 1.80 29.14
CA GLY A 119 0.97 2.01 28.41
C GLY A 119 1.29 0.97 27.33
N ALA A 120 0.39 0.02 27.03
CA ALA A 120 0.56 -0.94 25.93
C ALA A 120 0.97 -0.22 24.63
N LYS A 121 2.02 -0.72 23.98
CA LYS A 121 2.65 -0.11 22.81
C LYS A 121 1.96 -0.58 21.54
N VAL A 122 1.46 0.36 20.76
CA VAL A 122 0.90 0.13 19.43
C VAL A 122 1.82 0.74 18.38
N ALA A 123 2.24 -0.08 17.42
CA ALA A 123 3.07 0.36 16.31
C ALA A 123 2.24 1.00 15.19
N THR A 124 2.53 2.26 14.88
CA THR A 124 2.02 2.99 13.71
C THR A 124 2.85 4.25 13.49
N SER A 125 3.05 4.65 12.24
CA SER A 125 3.69 5.93 11.87
C SER A 125 2.70 6.85 11.16
N SER A 126 1.51 6.96 11.72
CA SER A 126 0.40 7.75 11.17
C SER A 126 -0.44 8.29 12.32
N LEU A 127 -0.45 9.61 12.48
CA LEU A 127 -1.23 10.29 13.53
C LEU A 127 -2.73 9.95 13.44
N ARG A 128 -3.29 9.91 12.22
CA ARG A 128 -4.67 9.49 11.98
C ARG A 128 -4.97 8.11 12.56
N ARG A 129 -4.05 7.15 12.38
CA ARG A 129 -4.19 5.80 12.94
C ARG A 129 -4.04 5.79 14.44
N GLU A 130 -3.14 6.60 15.00
CA GLU A 130 -3.05 6.74 16.46
C GLU A 130 -4.35 7.26 17.05
N GLU A 131 -4.94 8.30 16.46
CA GLU A 131 -6.24 8.85 16.88
C GLU A 131 -7.36 7.79 16.80
N SER A 132 -7.41 7.01 15.72
CA SER A 132 -8.36 5.90 15.60
C SER A 132 -8.18 4.84 16.69
N VAL A 133 -6.94 4.51 17.06
CA VAL A 133 -6.65 3.59 18.17
C VAL A 133 -7.02 4.22 19.51
N ARG A 134 -6.69 5.50 19.76
CA ARG A 134 -7.02 6.21 21.02
C ARG A 134 -8.52 6.23 21.31
N LYS A 135 -9.37 6.22 20.28
CA LYS A 135 -10.84 6.10 20.45
C LYS A 135 -11.28 4.77 21.07
N LEU A 136 -10.48 3.71 20.91
CA LEU A 136 -10.78 2.38 21.46
C LEU A 136 -9.91 2.01 22.67
N CYS A 137 -8.65 2.45 22.68
CA CYS A 137 -7.66 2.22 23.74
C CYS A 137 -6.98 3.55 24.11
N PRO A 138 -7.62 4.40 24.95
CA PRO A 138 -7.05 5.70 25.34
C PRO A 138 -5.72 5.59 26.11
N GLN A 139 -5.49 4.44 26.78
CA GLN A 139 -4.30 4.15 27.58
C GLN A 139 -3.10 3.66 26.78
N CYS A 140 -3.27 3.38 25.48
CA CYS A 140 -2.21 2.88 24.62
C CYS A 140 -1.15 3.97 24.35
N SER A 141 0.12 3.55 24.34
CA SER A 141 1.25 4.36 23.86
C SER A 141 1.59 3.99 22.41
N PHE A 142 2.28 4.89 21.70
CA PHE A 142 2.55 4.71 20.27
C PHE A 142 4.03 4.70 19.99
N VAL A 143 4.44 3.82 19.07
CA VAL A 143 5.81 3.74 18.58
C VAL A 143 5.84 3.77 17.07
N ASP A 144 6.80 4.51 16.53
CA ASP A 144 7.05 4.57 15.10
C ASP A 144 7.50 3.21 14.55
N ILE A 145 7.09 2.89 13.33
CA ILE A 145 7.45 1.63 12.68
C ILE A 145 7.63 1.76 11.17
N ARG A 146 8.67 1.09 10.67
CA ARG A 146 9.05 1.04 9.24
C ARG A 146 9.20 -0.41 8.77
N GLY A 147 9.41 -0.57 7.47
CA GLY A 147 9.59 -1.88 6.82
C GLY A 147 8.33 -2.39 6.13
N THR A 148 8.41 -3.59 5.58
CA THR A 148 7.31 -4.32 4.97
C THR A 148 6.31 -4.83 6.02
N ILE A 149 5.08 -5.16 5.61
CA ILE A 149 4.07 -5.70 6.54
C ILE A 149 4.59 -6.92 7.32
N GLY A 150 5.29 -7.82 6.65
CA GLY A 150 5.90 -9.00 7.29
C GLY A 150 6.93 -8.63 8.36
N GLU A 151 7.85 -7.71 8.08
CA GLU A 151 8.85 -7.22 9.05
C GLU A 151 8.17 -6.55 10.25
N ARG A 152 7.12 -5.77 10.01
CA ARG A 152 6.36 -5.11 11.08
C ARG A 152 5.62 -6.10 11.97
N LEU A 153 5.03 -7.14 11.38
CA LEU A 153 4.34 -8.20 12.13
C LEU A 153 5.30 -9.00 13.03
N GLN A 154 6.60 -9.04 12.71
CA GLN A 154 7.58 -9.68 13.61
C GLN A 154 7.70 -8.95 14.94
N TRP A 155 7.44 -7.64 15.01
CA TRP A 155 7.51 -6.90 16.28
C TRP A 155 6.45 -7.39 17.28
N ILE A 156 5.26 -7.79 16.80
CA ILE A 156 4.25 -8.43 17.66
C ILE A 156 4.76 -9.79 18.14
N LYS A 157 5.30 -10.61 17.23
CA LYS A 157 5.80 -11.96 17.54
C LYS A 157 6.98 -11.93 18.53
N GLU A 158 7.81 -10.91 18.45
CA GLU A 158 8.96 -10.68 19.34
C GLU A 158 8.56 -9.97 20.65
N GLY A 159 7.29 -9.62 20.83
CA GLY A 159 6.82 -8.91 22.03
C GLY A 159 7.35 -7.49 22.17
N LYS A 160 7.76 -6.84 21.08
CA LYS A 160 8.22 -5.44 21.07
C LYS A 160 7.06 -4.45 21.19
N VAL A 161 5.89 -4.86 20.69
CA VAL A 161 4.63 -4.10 20.70
C VAL A 161 3.47 -5.07 20.87
N GLU A 162 2.41 -4.59 21.51
CA GLU A 162 1.18 -5.34 21.74
C GLU A 162 0.22 -5.26 20.56
N GLY A 163 0.38 -4.26 19.69
CA GLY A 163 -0.43 -4.11 18.47
C GLY A 163 0.29 -3.43 17.31
N LEU A 164 -0.21 -3.66 16.10
CA LEU A 164 0.26 -3.05 14.86
C LEU A 164 -0.94 -2.60 14.03
N VAL A 165 -0.93 -1.34 13.59
CA VAL A 165 -1.97 -0.85 12.67
C VAL A 165 -1.55 -1.04 11.22
N VAL A 166 -2.38 -1.74 10.45
CA VAL A 166 -2.20 -1.96 9.00
C VAL A 166 -3.50 -1.71 8.25
N ALA A 167 -3.42 -1.63 6.92
CA ALA A 167 -4.62 -1.59 6.08
C ALA A 167 -5.17 -3.00 5.88
N GLU A 168 -6.48 -3.20 5.95
CA GLU A 168 -7.13 -4.49 5.73
C GLU A 168 -6.83 -5.02 4.32
N ALA A 169 -6.92 -4.16 3.31
CA ALA A 169 -6.49 -4.44 1.95
C ALA A 169 -5.09 -5.07 1.82
N ALA A 170 -4.15 -4.70 2.70
CA ALA A 170 -2.81 -5.31 2.68
C ALA A 170 -2.83 -6.74 3.24
N LEU A 171 -3.65 -7.01 4.26
CA LEU A 171 -3.81 -8.35 4.81
C LEU A 171 -4.54 -9.28 3.85
N ILE A 172 -5.58 -8.78 3.15
CA ILE A 172 -6.31 -9.52 2.13
C ILE A 172 -5.35 -9.99 1.04
N ARG A 173 -4.63 -9.05 0.42
CA ARG A 173 -3.65 -9.35 -0.63
C ARG A 173 -2.58 -10.34 -0.19
N LEU A 174 -2.08 -10.22 1.05
CA LEU A 174 -1.04 -11.10 1.57
C LEU A 174 -1.57 -12.44 2.12
N GLY A 175 -2.88 -12.71 2.08
CA GLY A 175 -3.46 -13.92 2.67
C GLY A 175 -3.33 -13.98 4.20
N MET A 176 -3.26 -12.82 4.85
CA MET A 176 -3.01 -12.67 6.29
C MET A 176 -4.27 -12.33 7.10
N THR A 177 -5.46 -12.56 6.54
CA THR A 177 -6.76 -12.32 7.20
C THR A 177 -7.10 -13.33 8.30
N HIS A 178 -6.22 -14.30 8.57
CA HIS A 178 -6.31 -15.19 9.72
C HIS A 178 -5.76 -14.57 11.01
N LEU A 179 -5.07 -13.43 10.92
CA LEU A 179 -4.51 -12.74 12.08
C LEU A 179 -5.61 -12.16 12.98
N ASN A 180 -5.37 -12.21 14.30
CA ASN A 180 -6.23 -11.58 15.28
C ASN A 180 -6.20 -10.06 15.09
N ARG A 181 -7.34 -9.47 14.70
CA ARG A 181 -7.43 -8.05 14.41
C ARG A 181 -8.82 -7.51 14.63
N ILE A 182 -8.89 -6.21 14.90
CA ILE A 182 -10.14 -5.45 15.00
C ILE A 182 -10.15 -4.31 13.99
N ARG A 183 -11.33 -4.01 13.44
CA ARG A 183 -11.53 -2.83 12.57
C ARG A 183 -11.45 -1.57 13.41
N LEU A 184 -10.65 -0.60 12.96
CA LEU A 184 -10.57 0.70 13.61
C LEU A 184 -11.66 1.64 13.10
N PRO A 185 -12.22 2.51 13.97
CA PRO A 185 -13.19 3.51 13.57
C PRO A 185 -12.51 4.71 12.88
N GLY A 186 -13.31 5.49 12.15
CA GLY A 186 -12.90 6.75 11.54
C GLY A 186 -12.51 6.64 10.08
N GLU A 187 -12.00 7.75 9.55
CA GLU A 187 -11.64 7.88 8.15
C GLU A 187 -10.34 7.13 7.83
N THR A 188 -10.24 6.68 6.58
CA THR A 188 -9.06 5.97 6.06
C THR A 188 -8.23 6.92 5.20
N ALA A 189 -7.00 6.53 4.83
CA ALA A 189 -6.24 7.33 3.88
C ALA A 189 -6.99 7.37 2.54
N PRO A 190 -7.03 8.53 1.83
CA PRO A 190 -7.65 8.62 0.51
C PRO A 190 -7.15 7.52 -0.42
N LEU A 191 -8.06 6.90 -1.16
CA LEU A 191 -7.79 5.81 -2.11
C LEU A 191 -7.11 4.57 -1.49
N GLN A 192 -7.11 4.42 -0.16
CA GLN A 192 -6.61 3.21 0.47
C GLN A 192 -7.38 1.99 -0.06
N GLY A 193 -6.65 0.91 -0.34
CA GLY A 193 -7.23 -0.31 -0.89
C GLY A 193 -7.21 -0.38 -2.41
N ARG A 194 -7.24 0.75 -3.12
CA ARG A 194 -7.15 0.82 -4.59
C ARG A 194 -5.70 0.75 -5.07
N LEU A 195 -5.50 0.26 -6.29
CA LEU A 195 -4.23 0.32 -7.00
C LEU A 195 -4.32 1.35 -8.12
N ALA A 196 -3.24 2.10 -8.31
CA ALA A 196 -3.12 3.05 -9.40
C ALA A 196 -2.19 2.49 -10.47
N ILE A 197 -2.66 2.55 -11.71
CA ILE A 197 -1.84 2.28 -12.89
C ILE A 197 -1.44 3.64 -13.45
N VAL A 198 -0.13 3.88 -13.50
CA VAL A 198 0.48 5.13 -13.98
C VAL A 198 1.19 4.85 -15.30
N ALA A 199 1.05 5.73 -16.28
CA ALA A 199 1.71 5.64 -17.58
C ALA A 199 2.12 7.03 -18.08
N ARG A 200 2.76 7.09 -19.23
CA ARG A 200 3.01 8.36 -19.92
C ARG A 200 1.70 8.94 -20.47
N GLU A 201 1.54 10.24 -20.38
CA GLU A 201 0.33 10.96 -20.82
C GLU A 201 -0.02 10.71 -22.29
N GLU A 202 0.99 10.58 -23.15
CA GLU A 202 0.80 10.37 -24.59
C GLU A 202 0.53 8.91 -25.00
N ASP A 203 0.54 7.95 -24.08
CA ASP A 203 0.36 6.52 -24.39
C ASP A 203 -1.13 6.13 -24.46
N GLU A 204 -1.80 6.56 -25.53
CA GLU A 204 -3.23 6.33 -25.77
C GLU A 204 -3.60 4.83 -25.84
N GLU A 205 -2.69 3.97 -26.32
CA GLU A 205 -2.91 2.52 -26.37
C GLU A 205 -3.04 1.95 -24.95
N ILE A 206 -2.17 2.38 -24.01
CA ILE A 206 -2.26 1.98 -22.61
C ILE A 206 -3.53 2.54 -21.97
N SER A 207 -3.83 3.82 -22.17
CA SER A 207 -5.06 4.41 -21.63
C SER A 207 -6.31 3.64 -22.09
N SER A 208 -6.37 3.29 -23.38
CA SER A 208 -7.46 2.50 -23.94
C SER A 208 -7.51 1.07 -23.38
N LEU A 209 -6.36 0.40 -23.26
CA LEU A 209 -6.27 -0.96 -22.73
C LEU A 209 -6.78 -1.05 -21.29
N PHE A 210 -6.44 -0.07 -20.45
CA PHE A 210 -6.77 -0.08 -19.02
C PHE A 210 -8.13 0.57 -18.70
N SER A 211 -8.82 1.14 -19.70
CA SER A 211 -10.17 1.70 -19.54
C SER A 211 -11.21 0.75 -18.93
N PRO A 212 -11.20 -0.58 -19.17
CA PRO A 212 -12.17 -1.49 -18.54
C PRO A 212 -11.95 -1.70 -17.04
N LEU A 213 -10.77 -1.36 -16.51
CA LEU A 213 -10.48 -1.43 -15.08
C LEU A 213 -10.94 -0.19 -14.31
N VAL A 214 -11.37 0.86 -15.01
CA VAL A 214 -11.84 2.09 -14.38
C VAL A 214 -13.03 1.77 -13.49
N ASP A 215 -12.84 1.99 -12.20
CA ASP A 215 -13.95 2.04 -11.26
C ASP A 215 -14.49 3.47 -11.27
N GLU A 216 -15.69 3.64 -11.85
CA GLU A 216 -16.42 4.92 -11.98
C GLU A 216 -16.94 5.48 -10.63
N ALA A 217 -16.54 4.86 -9.50
CA ALA A 217 -16.97 5.20 -8.15
C ALA A 217 -16.06 6.22 -7.43
#